data_AF-A0A6J0YLE3-F1
#
_entry.id   AF-A0A6J0YLE3-F1
#
_cell.length_a   1.000
_cell.length_b   1.000
_cell.length_c   1.000
_cell.angle_alpha   90.00
_cell.angle_beta   90.00
_cell.angle_gamma   90.00
#
_symmetry.space_group_name_H-M   'P 1'
#
loop_
_entity.id
_entity.type
_entity.pdbx_description
1 polymer ?
#
loop_
_entity_poly.entity_id
_entity_poly.type
_entity_poly.pdbx_seq_one_letter_code
_entity_poly.pdbx_strand_id
1 'polypeptide(L)'
;MSRGRRLSNCHRSKRHSRSTRVELQLPVSRVDRLLREGQFANRLSSATPMFLTAVLEYLMAKILDLAGKEASANHRMRISPEHVQRALTNNEILRRLFEPNAFTRPTAARTPRKKK
;
A
#
# COMPACT_ATOMS: atom_id res chain seq x y z
N MET A 1 3.93 12.96 -56.96
CA MET A 1 3.51 13.82 -55.83
C MET A 1 3.85 13.14 -54.50
N SER A 2 5.02 13.44 -53.93
CA SER A 2 5.48 12.84 -52.67
C SER A 2 4.98 13.65 -51.47
N ARG A 3 4.04 13.11 -50.70
CA ARG A 3 3.64 13.69 -49.41
C ARG A 3 4.61 13.18 -48.33
N GLY A 4 5.57 14.03 -47.97
CA GLY A 4 6.50 13.80 -46.87
C GLY A 4 5.76 13.69 -45.54
N ARG A 5 5.91 12.54 -44.87
CA ARG A 5 5.50 12.37 -43.47
C ARG A 5 6.48 13.16 -42.60
N ARG A 6 6.03 14.28 -42.04
CA ARG A 6 6.72 14.94 -40.92
C ARG A 6 6.61 14.01 -39.71
N LEU A 7 7.71 13.34 -39.39
CA LEU A 7 7.92 12.73 -38.07
C LEU A 7 8.06 13.89 -37.07
N SER A 8 6.96 14.23 -36.39
CA SER A 8 7.01 15.10 -35.23
C SER A 8 7.84 14.40 -34.15
N ASN A 9 9.08 14.83 -33.97
CA ASN A 9 9.93 14.40 -32.89
C ASN A 9 9.36 14.99 -31.58
N CYS A 10 8.33 14.34 -31.03
CA CYS A 10 7.82 14.69 -29.71
C CYS A 10 8.89 14.26 -28.69
N HIS A 11 9.53 15.23 -28.05
CA HIS A 11 10.32 14.98 -26.85
C HIS A 11 9.41 14.33 -25.82
N ARG A 12 9.39 13.00 -25.80
CA ARG A 12 8.56 12.21 -24.90
C ARG A 12 9.13 12.41 -23.51
N SER A 13 8.57 13.38 -22.78
CA SER A 13 8.86 13.59 -21.36
C SER A 13 8.83 12.24 -20.66
N LYS A 14 9.94 11.91 -19.97
CA LYS A 14 10.09 10.63 -19.28
C LYS A 14 8.94 10.50 -18.31
N ARG A 15 8.07 9.50 -18.54
CA ARG A 15 6.87 9.31 -17.74
C ARG A 15 7.27 8.75 -16.38
N HIS A 16 7.50 9.62 -15.41
CA HIS A 16 7.79 9.19 -14.04
C HIS A 16 6.58 8.48 -13.45
N SER A 17 6.84 7.35 -12.80
CA SER A 17 5.82 6.59 -12.10
C SER A 17 5.29 7.39 -10.90
N ARG A 18 4.05 7.13 -10.48
CA ARG A 18 3.47 7.80 -9.31
C ARG A 18 4.24 7.48 -8.03
N SER A 19 4.76 6.25 -7.86
CA SER A 19 5.59 5.88 -6.72
C SER A 19 6.92 6.62 -6.71
N THR A 20 7.58 6.76 -7.87
CA THR A 20 8.84 7.53 -7.99
C THR A 20 8.67 9.01 -7.60
N ARG A 21 7.49 9.60 -7.80
CA ARG A 21 7.22 10.99 -7.39
C ARG A 21 7.05 11.19 -5.89
N VAL A 22 6.65 10.16 -5.16
CA VAL A 22 6.44 10.19 -3.70
C VAL A 22 7.51 9.41 -2.95
N GLU A 23 8.54 8.92 -3.65
CA GLU A 23 9.69 8.20 -3.08
C GLU A 23 9.30 6.95 -2.25
N LEU A 24 8.15 6.35 -2.57
CA LEU A 24 7.66 5.13 -1.93
C LEU A 24 8.13 3.90 -2.70
N GLN A 25 8.56 2.87 -1.97
CA GLN A 25 8.91 1.56 -2.54
C GLN A 25 7.68 0.80 -3.00
N LEU A 26 6.55 0.97 -2.32
CA LEU A 26 5.30 0.31 -2.67
C LEU A 26 4.62 0.94 -3.91
N PRO A 27 3.96 0.11 -4.75
CA PRO A 27 3.34 0.58 -6.00
C PRO A 27 2.03 1.35 -5.75
N VAL A 28 2.11 2.68 -5.66
CA VAL A 28 0.95 3.59 -5.48
C VAL A 28 -0.15 3.35 -6.52
N SER A 29 0.22 3.07 -7.78
CA SER A 29 -0.76 2.83 -8.84
C SER A 29 -1.57 1.56 -8.64
N ARG A 30 -0.99 0.54 -7.99
CA ARG A 30 -1.69 -0.71 -7.67
C ARG A 30 -2.69 -0.48 -6.54
N VAL A 31 -2.30 0.28 -5.52
CA VAL A 31 -3.18 0.64 -4.39
C VAL A 31 -4.38 1.45 -4.86
N ASP A 32 -4.17 2.45 -5.72
CA ASP A 32 -5.27 3.22 -6.33
C ASP A 32 -6.26 2.35 -7.10
N ARG A 33 -5.78 1.36 -7.88
CA ARG A 33 -6.64 0.41 -8.56
C ARG A 33 -7.47 -0.42 -7.58
N LEU A 34 -6.83 -0.99 -6.55
CA LEU A 34 -7.51 -1.80 -5.52
C LEU A 34 -8.56 -1.00 -4.75
N LEU A 35 -8.30 0.29 -4.47
CA LEU A 35 -9.27 1.16 -3.80
C LEU A 35 -10.51 1.43 -4.67
N ARG A 36 -10.35 1.50 -5.99
CA ARG A 36 -11.48 1.66 -6.93
C ARG A 36 -12.27 0.38 -7.09
N GLU A 37 -11.59 -0.76 -7.14
CA GLU A 37 -12.21 -2.09 -7.20
C GLU A 37 -12.99 -2.43 -5.92
N GLY A 38 -12.47 -2.00 -4.76
CA GLY A 38 -13.13 -2.21 -3.47
C GLY A 38 -14.37 -1.34 -3.22
N GLN A 39 -14.70 -0.39 -4.11
CA GLN A 39 -15.88 0.46 -4.04
C GLN A 39 -16.10 1.17 -2.68
N PHE A 40 -15.01 1.52 -1.98
CA PHE A 40 -15.07 2.17 -0.66
C PHE A 40 -15.72 3.57 -0.71
N ALA A 41 -15.61 4.26 -1.84
CA ALA A 41 -16.22 5.56 -2.08
C ALA A 41 -16.51 5.77 -3.57
N ASN A 42 -17.45 6.67 -3.88
CA ASN A 42 -17.82 6.99 -5.27
C ASN A 42 -16.71 7.78 -6.01
N ARG A 43 -15.91 8.57 -5.27
CA ARG A 43 -14.75 9.31 -5.79
C ARG A 43 -13.62 9.25 -4.77
N LEU A 44 -12.39 9.13 -5.26
CA LEU A 44 -11.17 9.12 -4.45
C LEU A 44 -10.29 10.32 -4.84
N SER A 45 -9.72 10.99 -3.85
CA SER A 45 -8.73 12.05 -4.07
C SER A 45 -7.44 11.47 -4.62
N SER A 46 -6.67 12.28 -5.36
CA SER A 46 -5.35 11.89 -5.88
C SER A 46 -4.36 11.56 -4.74
N ALA A 47 -4.53 12.18 -3.57
CA ALA A 47 -3.71 11.97 -2.39
C ALA A 47 -4.04 10.69 -1.60
N THR A 48 -5.27 10.20 -1.67
CA THR A 48 -5.73 9.01 -0.92
C THR A 48 -4.84 7.78 -1.14
N PRO A 49 -4.53 7.37 -2.39
CA PRO A 49 -3.67 6.21 -2.60
C PRO A 49 -2.23 6.46 -2.14
N MET A 50 -1.72 7.69 -2.23
CA MET A 50 -0.37 8.02 -1.75
C MET A 50 -0.28 7.88 -0.24
N PHE A 51 -1.25 8.45 0.48
CA PHE A 51 -1.31 8.36 1.94
C PHE A 51 -1.43 6.91 2.41
N LEU A 52 -2.36 6.13 1.84
CA LEU A 52 -2.52 4.73 2.22
C LEU A 52 -1.25 3.92 1.94
N THR A 53 -0.61 4.15 0.80
CA THR A 53 0.63 3.44 0.43
C THR A 53 1.74 3.75 1.43
N ALA A 54 1.89 5.02 1.83
CA ALA A 54 2.89 5.43 2.83
C ALA A 54 2.65 4.76 4.20
N VAL A 55 1.39 4.70 4.65
CA VAL A 55 1.04 4.03 5.92
C VAL A 55 1.36 2.54 5.85
N LEU A 56 1.01 1.86 4.75
CA LEU A 56 1.33 0.44 4.57
C LEU A 56 2.85 0.20 4.56
N GLU A 57 3.61 1.07 3.88
CA GLU A 57 5.06 0.98 3.82
C GLU A 57 5.69 1.15 5.21
N TYR A 58 5.23 2.15 5.96
CA TYR A 58 5.66 2.38 7.34
C TYR A 58 5.39 1.16 8.24
N LEU A 59 4.18 0.60 8.18
CA LEU A 59 3.83 -0.58 8.98
C LEU A 59 4.70 -1.79 8.62
N MET A 60 4.90 -2.07 7.34
CA MET A 60 5.76 -3.18 6.90
C MET A 60 7.21 -2.96 7.33
N ALA A 61 7.76 -1.76 7.14
CA ALA A 61 9.11 -1.43 7.57
C ALA A 61 9.28 -1.62 9.08
N LYS A 62 8.28 -1.22 9.87
CA LYS A 62 8.34 -1.37 11.33
C LYS A 62 8.28 -2.82 11.77
N ILE A 63 7.42 -3.64 11.16
CA ILE A 63 7.33 -5.08 11.45
C ILE A 63 8.65 -5.77 11.07
N LEU A 64 9.23 -5.43 9.91
CA LEU A 64 10.50 -6.00 9.46
C LEU A 64 11.69 -5.59 10.35
N ASP A 65 11.75 -4.35 10.83
CA ASP A 65 12.78 -3.88 11.77
C ASP A 65 12.73 -4.69 13.07
N LEU A 66 11.54 -4.87 13.65
CA LEU A 66 11.38 -5.64 14.88
C LEU A 66 11.65 -7.14 14.67
N ALA A 67 11.15 -7.73 13.59
CA ALA A 67 11.41 -9.13 13.26
C ALA A 67 12.90 -9.38 12.95
N GLY A 68 13.60 -8.41 12.36
CA GLY A 68 15.04 -8.45 12.14
C GLY A 68 15.83 -8.41 13.45
N LYS A 69 15.42 -7.57 14.41
CA LYS A 69 15.99 -7.54 15.76
C LYS A 69 15.82 -8.87 16.49
N GLU A 70 14.61 -9.44 16.44
CA GLU A 70 14.33 -10.78 16.99
C GLU A 70 15.16 -11.87 16.30
N ALA A 71 15.31 -11.83 14.97
CA ALA A 71 16.15 -12.78 14.24
C ALA A 71 17.63 -12.70 14.65
N SER A 72 18.16 -11.48 14.74
CA SER A 72 19.53 -11.20 15.16
C SER A 72 19.78 -11.65 16.59
N ALA A 73 18.83 -11.40 17.50
CA ALA A 73 18.88 -11.85 18.89
C ALA A 73 18.92 -13.38 19.02
N ASN A 74 18.29 -14.11 18.10
CA ASN A 74 18.35 -15.58 18.03
C ASN A 74 19.54 -16.10 17.18
N HIS A 75 20.50 -15.24 16.83
CA HIS A 75 21.65 -15.55 15.96
C HIS A 75 21.26 -16.17 14.60
N ARG A 76 20.12 -15.76 14.04
CA ARG A 76 19.64 -16.21 12.73
C ARG A 76 19.80 -15.09 11.70
N MET A 77 20.36 -15.43 10.54
CA MET A 77 20.50 -14.51 9.39
C MET A 77 19.22 -14.37 8.56
N ARG A 78 18.23 -15.25 8.76
CA ARG A 78 16.96 -15.25 8.03
C ARG A 78 15.80 -14.96 8.97
N ILE A 79 14.89 -14.10 8.54
CA ILE A 79 13.62 -13.88 9.24
C ILE A 79 12.71 -15.09 9.00
N SER A 80 12.32 -15.74 10.10
CA SER A 80 11.37 -16.86 10.14
C SER A 80 10.02 -16.38 10.69
N PRO A 81 8.92 -17.11 10.45
CA PRO A 81 7.61 -16.77 11.01
C PRO A 81 7.62 -16.59 12.54
N GLU A 82 8.44 -17.38 13.25
CA GLU A 82 8.62 -17.26 14.71
C GLU A 82 9.13 -15.88 15.15
N HIS A 83 10.07 -15.28 14.41
CA HIS A 83 10.60 -13.95 14.74
C HIS A 83 9.54 -12.87 14.53
N VAL A 84 8.70 -13.02 13.50
CA VAL A 84 7.57 -12.12 13.27
C VAL A 84 6.56 -12.25 14.39
N GLN A 85 6.22 -13.48 14.78
CA GLN A 85 5.29 -13.72 15.89
C GLN A 85 5.79 -13.10 17.20
N ARG A 86 7.06 -13.31 17.56
CA ARG A 86 7.67 -12.67 18.75
C ARG A 86 7.64 -11.15 18.67
N ALA A 87 8.02 -10.58 17.53
CA ALA A 87 7.97 -9.13 17.31
C ALA A 87 6.55 -8.54 17.48
N LEU A 88 5.51 -9.27 17.04
CA LEU A 88 4.11 -8.87 17.21
C LEU A 88 3.64 -8.99 18.66
N THR A 89 4.01 -10.07 19.36
CA THR A 89 3.62 -10.28 20.77
C THR A 89 4.32 -9.29 21.71
N ASN A 90 5.59 -8.99 21.46
CA ASN A 90 6.42 -8.11 22.29
C ASN A 90 6.06 -6.63 22.10
N ASN A 91 5.46 -6.23 20.98
CA ASN A 91 5.10 -4.85 20.73
C ASN A 91 3.62 -4.59 21.03
N GLU A 92 3.33 -3.73 22.00
CA GLU A 92 1.95 -3.45 22.43
C GLU A 92 1.06 -2.87 21.32
N ILE A 93 1.61 -1.98 20.48
CA ILE A 93 0.85 -1.32 19.41
C ILE A 93 0.49 -2.34 18.33
N LEU A 94 1.47 -3.16 17.91
CA LEU A 94 1.23 -4.20 16.92
C LEU A 94 0.32 -5.29 17.46
N ARG A 95 0.48 -5.70 18.72
CA ARG A 95 -0.42 -6.66 19.36
C ARG A 95 -1.86 -6.18 19.30
N ARG A 96 -2.12 -4.92 19.70
CA ARG A 96 -3.45 -4.29 19.64
C ARG A 96 -3.99 -4.22 18.21
N LEU A 97 -3.13 -3.94 17.23
CA LEU A 97 -3.53 -3.84 15.82
C LEU A 97 -3.99 -5.18 15.23
N PHE A 98 -3.36 -6.29 15.64
CA PHE A 98 -3.64 -7.64 15.13
C PHE A 98 -4.57 -8.45 16.05
N GLU A 99 -5.12 -7.84 17.10
CA GLU A 99 -6.13 -8.54 17.91
C GLU A 99 -7.39 -8.82 17.07
N PRO A 100 -8.01 -10.00 17.25
CA PRO A 100 -9.13 -10.43 16.41
C PRO A 100 -10.35 -9.48 16.46
N ASN A 101 -10.48 -8.71 17.53
CA ASN A 101 -11.58 -7.76 17.72
C ASN A 101 -11.22 -6.31 17.31
N ALA A 102 -10.01 -6.06 16.80
CA ALA A 102 -9.55 -4.70 16.49
C ALA A 102 -10.33 -4.04 15.34
N PHE A 103 -10.86 -4.84 14.41
CA PHE A 103 -11.57 -4.37 13.22
C PHE A 103 -12.88 -5.12 13.01
N THR A 104 -13.80 -5.02 13.98
CA THR A 104 -15.18 -5.44 13.75
C THR A 104 -15.76 -4.56 12.64
N ARG A 105 -15.94 -5.12 11.44
CA ARG A 105 -16.57 -4.40 10.33
C ARG A 105 -17.95 -3.94 10.79
N PRO A 106 -18.30 -2.64 10.70
CA PRO A 106 -19.69 -2.26 10.79
C PRO A 106 -20.42 -3.01 9.68
N THR A 107 -21.47 -3.75 10.03
CA THR A 107 -22.39 -4.37 9.09
C THR A 107 -23.04 -3.27 8.26
N ALA A 108 -22.36 -2.85 7.19
CA ALA A 108 -22.85 -1.82 6.30
C ALA A 108 -24.06 -2.39 5.55
N ALA A 109 -25.26 -2.06 6.04
CA ALA A 109 -26.50 -2.27 5.31
C ALA A 109 -26.34 -1.66 3.91
N ARG A 110 -26.38 -2.51 2.88
CA ARG A 110 -26.38 -2.10 1.48
C ARG A 110 -27.60 -1.20 1.25
N THR A 111 -27.43 0.11 1.26
CA THR A 111 -28.51 1.02 0.87
C THR A 111 -28.80 0.82 -0.62
N PRO A 112 -30.04 0.50 -1.01
CA PRO A 112 -30.38 0.26 -2.41
C PRO A 112 -30.24 1.57 -3.20
N ARG A 113 -29.51 1.52 -4.32
CA ARG A 113 -29.36 2.62 -5.27
C ARG A 113 -30.75 3.05 -5.78
N LYS A 114 -31.18 4.27 -5.48
CA LYS A 114 -32.26 4.92 -6.23
C LYS A 114 -31.75 5.20 -7.65
N LYS A 115 -32.36 4.54 -8.64
CA LYS A 115 -32.18 4.88 -10.06
C LYS A 115 -32.84 6.24 -10.30
N LYS A 116 -32.10 7.16 -10.92
CA LYS A 116 -32.69 8.29 -11.65
C LYS A 116 -33.02 7.82 -13.05
#